data_AF-A0A7S3CML9-F1
#
_entry.id   AF-A0A7S3CML9-F1
#
_cell.length_a   1.000
_cell.length_b   1.000
_cell.length_c   1.000
_cell.angle_alpha   90.00
_cell.angle_beta   90.00
_cell.angle_gamma   90.00
#
_symmetry.space_group_name_H-M   'P 1'
#
loop_
_entity.id
_entity.type
_entity.pdbx_description
1 polymer ?
#
loop_
_entity_poly.entity_id
_entity_poly.type
_entity_poly.pdbx_seq_one_letter_code
_entity_poly.pdbx_strand_id
1 'polypeptide(L)'
;KKQPKNIEYFLKMEGEADDSIDKYEMFNEWCAREGVIMPKLEYPAYFEGGLLGVRCKEDIEHREAYLFVPYKMLLSVKKVQLHPVLGPIVLEYPDVFSEDSHDWEQQTLSLGIIYEMTLGKKSYWYPYLRMMPDVEFFCQWGELDEELSQDSILVSSLVEYQGEIEAAWEKFKEVLMQNSEVFAAKFIDKDLFLNIYGQVCTRCFGFGLDSTCMIPMADNLNHSSIDVTNEMINLSLHKEGEDNPDYYRICKFVNDYSAVFDALGFTQEERERQALNFKGRFNRKIFEFNQESLGVQNLRANVLLKHKHIWEVPHYFDTFEEDNDSSEEEDSSEEEEADDKIVIENGQ
;
A
#
# COMPACT_ATOMS: atom_id res chain seq x y z
N LYS A 1 -15.89 -26.06 20.11
CA LYS A 1 -15.09 -24.89 19.70
C LYS A 1 -15.95 -23.64 19.92
N LYS A 2 -15.46 -22.62 20.62
CA LYS A 2 -16.15 -21.33 20.74
C LYS A 2 -16.21 -20.72 19.34
N GLN A 3 -17.33 -20.15 18.94
CA GLN A 3 -17.41 -19.46 17.64
C GLN A 3 -16.42 -18.28 17.69
N PRO A 4 -15.52 -18.12 16.71
CA PRO A 4 -14.61 -16.99 16.69
C PRO A 4 -15.41 -15.69 16.68
N LYS A 5 -14.95 -14.72 17.45
CA LYS A 5 -15.53 -13.38 17.47
C LYS A 5 -15.02 -12.65 16.21
N ASN A 6 -15.92 -12.16 15.38
CA ASN A 6 -15.55 -11.34 14.24
C ASN A 6 -15.18 -9.91 14.68
N ILE A 7 -14.57 -9.13 13.79
CA ILE A 7 -14.20 -7.72 14.06
C ILE A 7 -15.40 -6.89 14.53
N GLU A 8 -16.60 -7.13 14.00
CA GLU A 8 -17.83 -6.41 14.38
C GLU A 8 -18.17 -6.54 15.87
N TYR A 9 -17.90 -7.71 16.48
CA TYR A 9 -18.07 -7.89 17.92
C TYR A 9 -17.23 -6.90 18.74
N PHE A 10 -15.99 -6.64 18.31
CA PHE A 10 -15.08 -5.75 19.04
C PHE A 10 -15.42 -4.27 18.83
N LEU A 11 -15.89 -3.92 17.63
CA LEU A 11 -16.32 -2.56 17.28
C LEU A 11 -17.62 -2.13 17.95
N LYS A 12 -18.52 -3.06 18.28
CA LYS A 12 -19.79 -2.74 18.94
C LYS A 12 -19.56 -2.37 20.40
N MET A 13 -19.96 -1.15 20.79
CA MET A 13 -19.89 -0.69 22.17
C MET A 13 -21.18 -1.04 22.93
N GLU A 14 -21.08 -1.23 24.24
CA GLU A 14 -22.23 -1.63 25.07
C GLU A 14 -23.32 -0.54 25.03
N GLY A 15 -24.55 -0.94 24.73
CA GLY A 15 -25.68 -0.02 24.60
C GLY A 15 -25.74 0.75 23.27
N GLU A 16 -24.81 0.51 22.34
CA GLU A 16 -24.82 1.15 21.03
C GLU A 16 -25.81 0.46 20.08
N ALA A 17 -26.61 1.26 19.37
CA ALA A 17 -27.53 0.76 18.36
C ALA A 17 -26.75 0.25 17.14
N ASP A 18 -27.31 -0.79 16.50
CA ASP A 18 -26.80 -1.29 15.23
C ASP A 18 -26.84 -0.19 14.17
N ASP A 19 -25.86 -0.20 13.27
CA ASP A 19 -25.84 0.72 12.15
C ASP A 19 -26.98 0.43 11.19
N SER A 20 -27.67 1.49 10.77
CA SER A 20 -28.75 1.41 9.78
C SER A 20 -28.26 1.40 8.34
N ILE A 21 -26.96 1.68 8.12
CA ILE A 21 -26.33 1.82 6.80
C ILE A 21 -25.43 0.62 6.56
N ASP A 22 -25.43 0.13 5.32
CA ASP A 22 -24.51 -0.91 4.88
C ASP A 22 -23.04 -0.46 5.07
N LYS A 23 -22.16 -1.40 5.43
CA LYS A 23 -20.77 -1.06 5.75
C LYS A 23 -19.98 -0.54 4.55
N TYR A 24 -20.28 -1.04 3.35
CA TYR A 24 -19.62 -0.61 2.11
C TYR A 24 -20.10 0.78 1.70
N GLU A 25 -21.40 1.06 1.86
CA GLU A 25 -21.97 2.39 1.65
C GLU A 25 -21.33 3.42 2.59
N MET A 26 -21.30 3.13 3.89
CA MET A 26 -20.66 3.97 4.90
C MET A 26 -19.17 4.24 4.59
N PHE A 27 -18.44 3.21 4.16
CA PHE A 27 -17.03 3.33 3.79
C PHE A 27 -16.83 4.20 2.56
N ASN A 28 -17.61 3.99 1.50
CA ASN A 28 -17.53 4.81 0.29
C ASN A 28 -17.91 6.27 0.55
N GLU A 29 -18.93 6.53 1.37
CA GLU A 29 -19.30 7.88 1.80
C GLU A 29 -18.17 8.57 2.58
N TRP A 30 -17.50 7.83 3.46
CA TRP A 30 -16.34 8.34 4.18
C TRP A 30 -15.17 8.63 3.22
N CYS A 31 -14.81 7.69 2.35
CA CYS A 31 -13.77 7.90 1.34
C CYS A 31 -14.05 9.13 0.47
N ALA A 32 -15.27 9.28 -0.05
CA ALA A 32 -15.66 10.43 -0.85
C ALA A 32 -15.55 11.75 -0.06
N ARG A 33 -16.02 11.77 1.19
CA ARG A 33 -15.92 12.95 2.08
C ARG A 33 -14.48 13.32 2.38
N GLU A 34 -13.61 12.34 2.59
CA GLU A 34 -12.22 12.57 2.96
C GLU A 34 -11.35 13.01 1.76
N GLY A 35 -11.82 12.79 0.53
CA GLY A 35 -11.16 13.21 -0.70
C GLY A 35 -10.49 12.08 -1.47
N VAL A 36 -10.91 10.82 -1.27
CA VAL A 36 -10.47 9.69 -2.11
C VAL A 36 -10.99 9.90 -3.53
N ILE A 37 -10.10 9.77 -4.50
CA ILE A 37 -10.42 9.93 -5.92
C ILE A 37 -10.13 8.59 -6.60
N MET A 38 -11.16 8.02 -7.24
CA MET A 38 -11.10 6.70 -7.89
C MET A 38 -11.90 6.73 -9.21
N PRO A 39 -11.47 7.54 -10.19
CA PRO A 39 -12.30 8.01 -11.31
C PRO A 39 -12.87 6.86 -12.15
N LYS A 40 -12.09 5.79 -12.34
CA LYS A 40 -12.40 4.63 -13.20
C LYS A 40 -12.60 3.34 -12.44
N LEU A 41 -12.70 3.42 -11.11
CA LEU A 41 -12.87 2.27 -10.24
C LEU A 41 -14.24 2.30 -9.56
N GLU A 42 -14.68 1.14 -9.10
CA GLU A 42 -15.79 1.01 -8.17
C GLU A 42 -15.54 -0.09 -7.14
N TYR A 43 -16.09 0.14 -5.94
CA TYR A 43 -16.02 -0.74 -4.79
C TYR A 43 -17.39 -0.76 -4.09
N PRO A 44 -17.89 -1.91 -3.61
CA PRO A 44 -17.29 -3.24 -3.72
C PRO A 44 -17.57 -3.91 -5.07
N ALA A 45 -16.64 -4.76 -5.49
CA ALA A 45 -16.83 -5.72 -6.56
C ALA A 45 -16.60 -7.14 -6.02
N TYR A 46 -17.40 -8.08 -6.51
CA TYR A 46 -17.26 -9.50 -6.17
C TYR A 46 -16.77 -10.28 -7.39
N PHE A 47 -15.71 -11.03 -7.20
CA PHE A 47 -15.07 -11.89 -8.19
C PHE A 47 -15.41 -13.37 -7.93
N GLU A 48 -14.86 -14.26 -8.74
CA GLU A 48 -15.04 -15.70 -8.57
C GLU A 48 -14.67 -16.17 -7.15
N GLY A 49 -15.45 -17.12 -6.61
CA GLY A 49 -15.27 -17.59 -5.23
C GLY A 49 -15.73 -16.63 -4.15
N GLY A 50 -16.36 -15.50 -4.51
CA GLY A 50 -16.82 -14.49 -3.55
C GLY A 50 -15.71 -13.55 -3.09
N LEU A 51 -14.55 -13.56 -3.78
CA LEU A 51 -13.45 -12.65 -3.52
C LEU A 51 -13.92 -11.21 -3.68
N LEU A 52 -13.77 -10.43 -2.62
CA LEU A 52 -14.08 -9.01 -2.59
C LEU A 52 -12.91 -8.21 -3.16
N GLY A 53 -13.18 -7.13 -3.88
CA GLY A 53 -12.15 -6.19 -4.29
C GLY A 53 -12.72 -4.99 -5.04
N VAL A 54 -11.86 -4.35 -5.83
CA VAL A 54 -12.19 -3.21 -6.68
C VAL A 54 -12.22 -3.65 -8.15
N ARG A 55 -13.16 -3.14 -8.94
CA ARG A 55 -13.18 -3.37 -10.41
C ARG A 55 -13.11 -2.07 -11.20
N CYS A 56 -12.60 -2.16 -12.42
CA CYS A 56 -12.64 -1.06 -13.37
C CYS A 56 -14.04 -0.92 -13.97
N LYS A 57 -14.53 0.32 -14.10
CA LYS A 57 -15.75 0.67 -14.85
C LYS A 57 -15.44 1.27 -16.23
N GLU A 58 -14.19 1.66 -16.45
CA GLU A 58 -13.66 2.24 -17.69
C GLU A 58 -12.22 1.74 -17.90
N ASP A 59 -11.72 1.83 -19.13
CA ASP A 59 -10.35 1.44 -19.47
C ASP A 59 -9.35 2.38 -18.77
N ILE A 60 -8.37 1.79 -18.08
CA ILE A 60 -7.25 2.49 -17.45
C ILE A 60 -6.07 2.42 -18.42
N GLU A 61 -5.57 3.57 -18.84
CA GLU A 61 -4.45 3.66 -19.76
C GLU A 61 -3.12 3.33 -19.06
N HIS A 62 -2.11 2.98 -19.85
CA HIS A 62 -0.78 2.74 -19.30
C HIS A 62 -0.25 3.98 -18.57
N ARG A 63 0.27 3.78 -17.34
CA ARG A 63 0.77 4.83 -16.44
C ARG A 63 -0.28 5.87 -16.00
N GLU A 64 -1.56 5.60 -16.22
CA GLU A 64 -2.63 6.41 -15.63
C GLU A 64 -2.74 6.11 -14.14
N ALA A 65 -2.61 7.12 -13.28
CA ALA A 65 -2.89 6.98 -11.86
C ALA A 65 -4.41 6.94 -11.65
N TYR A 66 -4.89 5.85 -11.04
CA TYR A 66 -6.33 5.52 -11.00
C TYR A 66 -6.93 5.51 -9.59
N LEU A 67 -6.13 5.67 -8.55
CA LEU A 67 -6.55 5.76 -7.16
C LEU A 67 -5.68 6.75 -6.39
N PHE A 68 -6.32 7.67 -5.68
CA PHE A 68 -5.64 8.65 -4.84
C PHE A 68 -6.27 8.62 -3.45
N VAL A 69 -5.43 8.44 -2.44
CA VAL A 69 -5.85 8.42 -1.03
C VAL A 69 -5.16 9.56 -0.29
N PRO A 70 -5.90 10.50 0.30
CA PRO A 70 -5.33 11.59 1.07
C PRO A 70 -4.46 11.07 2.24
N TYR A 71 -3.26 11.63 2.41
CA TYR A 71 -2.30 11.24 3.45
C TYR A 71 -2.89 11.25 4.88
N LYS A 72 -3.86 12.13 5.16
CA LYS A 72 -4.57 12.17 6.44
C LYS A 72 -5.30 10.86 6.79
N MET A 73 -5.71 10.08 5.79
CA MET A 73 -6.45 8.82 5.98
C MET A 73 -5.58 7.64 6.36
N LEU A 74 -4.27 7.71 6.13
CA LEU A 74 -3.34 6.62 6.44
C LEU A 74 -3.33 6.33 7.95
N LEU A 75 -3.32 5.06 8.34
CA LEU A 75 -2.98 4.64 9.70
C LEU A 75 -1.55 4.11 9.67
N SER A 76 -0.59 4.91 10.13
CA SER A 76 0.85 4.60 9.99
C SER A 76 1.54 4.34 11.31
N VAL A 77 2.64 3.60 11.28
CA VAL A 77 3.54 3.38 12.43
C VAL A 77 3.91 4.71 13.06
N LYS A 78 4.30 5.71 12.26
CA LYS A 78 4.64 7.04 12.74
C LYS A 78 3.47 7.76 13.42
N LYS A 79 2.24 7.63 12.91
CA LYS A 79 1.05 8.19 13.57
C LYS A 79 0.80 7.52 14.92
N VAL A 80 1.02 6.21 15.04
CA VAL A 80 0.90 5.48 16.31
C VAL A 80 1.98 5.94 17.30
N GLN A 81 3.24 6.01 16.87
CA GLN A 81 4.36 6.47 17.69
C GLN A 81 4.21 7.91 18.20
N LEU A 82 3.60 8.80 17.39
CA LEU A 82 3.34 10.20 17.76
C LEU A 82 1.98 10.41 18.45
N HIS A 83 1.16 9.36 18.56
CA HIS A 83 -0.18 9.48 19.13
C HIS A 83 -0.09 9.85 20.63
N PRO A 84 -0.87 10.82 21.15
CA PRO A 84 -0.77 11.26 22.54
C PRO A 84 -1.02 10.16 23.58
N VAL A 85 -1.80 9.14 23.21
CA VAL A 85 -2.09 7.98 24.08
C VAL A 85 -1.15 6.80 23.79
N LEU A 86 -0.85 6.52 22.52
CA LEU A 86 -0.10 5.29 22.15
C LEU A 86 1.41 5.50 22.13
N GLY A 87 1.88 6.70 21.82
CA GLY A 87 3.31 7.03 21.83
C GLY A 87 3.99 6.72 23.16
N PRO A 88 3.43 7.14 24.32
CA PRO A 88 3.97 6.76 25.63
C PRO A 88 4.03 5.24 25.84
N ILE A 89 3.00 4.50 25.42
CA ILE A 89 2.96 3.03 25.51
C ILE A 89 4.06 2.42 24.63
N VAL A 90 4.18 2.86 23.38
CA VAL A 90 5.22 2.39 22.44
C VAL A 90 6.62 2.60 23.01
N LEU A 91 6.88 3.74 23.65
CA LEU A 91 8.16 4.04 24.28
C LEU A 91 8.44 3.21 25.54
N GLU A 92 7.42 2.77 26.25
CA GLU A 92 7.54 1.95 27.47
C GLU A 92 7.91 0.50 27.18
N TYR A 93 7.56 -0.03 25.99
CA TYR A 93 7.77 -1.42 25.59
C TYR A 93 8.66 -1.56 24.33
N PRO A 94 9.95 -1.16 24.40
CA PRO A 94 10.85 -1.22 23.25
C PRO A 94 11.11 -2.66 22.77
N ASP A 95 11.01 -3.66 23.63
CA ASP A 95 11.15 -5.07 23.26
C ASP A 95 9.99 -5.61 22.38
N VAL A 96 8.94 -4.81 22.22
CA VAL A 96 7.77 -5.09 21.37
C VAL A 96 7.74 -4.15 20.15
N PHE A 97 8.02 -2.86 20.35
CA PHE A 97 7.74 -1.82 19.34
C PHE A 97 8.97 -1.08 18.80
N SER A 98 10.19 -1.45 19.17
CA SER A 98 11.41 -0.86 18.59
C SER A 98 11.96 -1.67 17.43
N GLU A 99 12.81 -1.04 16.61
CA GLU A 99 13.49 -1.65 15.46
C GLU A 99 14.31 -2.91 15.80
N ASP A 100 14.70 -3.08 17.07
CA ASP A 100 15.39 -4.28 17.54
C ASP A 100 14.45 -5.49 17.72
N SER A 101 13.13 -5.28 17.67
CA SER A 101 12.11 -6.33 17.79
C SER A 101 11.66 -6.82 16.43
N HIS A 102 11.40 -8.12 16.33
CA HIS A 102 10.86 -8.73 15.11
C HIS A 102 9.45 -8.22 14.84
N ASP A 103 9.15 -7.87 13.58
CA ASP A 103 7.84 -7.36 13.14
C ASP A 103 7.31 -6.16 13.96
N TRP A 104 8.22 -5.32 14.48
CA TRP A 104 7.85 -4.18 15.33
C TRP A 104 6.87 -3.21 14.64
N GLU A 105 6.97 -3.05 13.32
CA GLU A 105 6.04 -2.21 12.54
C GLU A 105 4.63 -2.81 12.53
N GLN A 106 4.52 -4.12 12.31
CA GLN A 106 3.25 -4.84 12.28
C GLN A 106 2.60 -4.86 13.66
N GLN A 107 3.38 -5.05 14.71
CA GLN A 107 2.92 -4.95 16.09
C GLN A 107 2.48 -3.53 16.43
N THR A 108 3.23 -2.51 16.01
CA THR A 108 2.87 -1.10 16.23
C THR A 108 1.56 -0.73 15.53
N LEU A 109 1.37 -1.15 14.28
CA LEU A 109 0.10 -0.95 13.56
C LEU A 109 -1.05 -1.73 14.20
N SER A 110 -0.79 -2.96 14.67
CA SER A 110 -1.80 -3.76 15.38
C SER A 110 -2.28 -3.06 16.66
N LEU A 111 -1.36 -2.44 17.41
CA LEU A 111 -1.70 -1.60 18.57
C LEU A 111 -2.57 -0.41 18.16
N GLY A 112 -2.20 0.28 17.09
CA GLY A 112 -2.97 1.38 16.51
C GLY A 112 -4.40 0.99 16.14
N ILE A 113 -4.56 -0.13 15.43
CA ILE A 113 -5.87 -0.64 15.01
C ILE A 113 -6.72 -1.03 16.24
N ILE A 114 -6.16 -1.79 17.18
CA ILE A 114 -6.88 -2.21 18.39
C ILE A 114 -7.29 -0.99 19.22
N TYR A 115 -6.44 0.02 19.33
CA TYR A 115 -6.78 1.28 19.98
C TYR A 115 -7.96 1.97 19.31
N GLU A 116 -7.94 2.11 17.98
CA GLU A 116 -9.05 2.72 17.26
C GLU A 116 -10.36 1.93 17.41
N MET A 117 -10.29 0.60 17.52
CA MET A 117 -11.46 -0.22 17.86
C MET A 117 -12.04 0.09 19.24
N THR A 118 -11.21 0.51 20.21
CA THR A 118 -11.70 0.93 21.55
C THR A 118 -12.59 2.18 21.50
N LEU A 119 -12.43 3.00 20.45
CA LEU A 119 -13.20 4.24 20.28
C LEU A 119 -14.57 3.99 19.64
N GLY A 120 -14.82 2.79 19.07
CA GLY A 120 -16.05 2.47 18.35
C GLY A 120 -16.38 3.50 17.28
N LYS A 121 -17.64 3.96 17.20
CA LYS A 121 -18.07 4.99 16.22
C LYS A 121 -17.39 6.35 16.37
N LYS A 122 -16.62 6.59 17.45
CA LYS A 122 -15.84 7.82 17.61
C LYS A 122 -14.49 7.77 16.90
N SER A 123 -14.03 6.58 16.50
CA SER A 123 -12.81 6.45 15.70
C SER A 123 -12.99 7.16 14.36
N TYR A 124 -11.99 7.93 13.96
CA TYR A 124 -11.93 8.50 12.61
C TYR A 124 -11.92 7.40 11.53
N TRP A 125 -11.31 6.26 11.85
CA TRP A 125 -11.20 5.10 10.96
C TRP A 125 -12.34 4.10 11.14
N TYR A 126 -13.40 4.40 11.91
CA TYR A 126 -14.51 3.47 12.12
C TYR A 126 -15.08 2.87 10.82
N PRO A 127 -15.35 3.66 9.75
CA PRO A 127 -15.84 3.10 8.48
C PRO A 127 -14.87 2.10 7.87
N TYR A 128 -13.56 2.32 8.00
CA TYR A 128 -12.53 1.41 7.51
C TYR A 128 -12.41 0.14 8.36
N LEU A 129 -12.44 0.27 9.69
CA LEU A 129 -12.34 -0.89 10.59
C LEU A 129 -13.53 -1.83 10.45
N ARG A 130 -14.75 -1.29 10.25
CA ARG A 130 -15.97 -2.09 10.04
C ARG A 130 -15.91 -2.92 8.76
N MET A 131 -15.09 -2.49 7.82
CA MET A 131 -14.91 -3.12 6.51
C MET A 131 -13.91 -4.27 6.52
N MET A 132 -13.03 -4.33 7.51
CA MET A 132 -12.02 -5.38 7.59
C MET A 132 -12.69 -6.76 7.67
N PRO A 133 -12.32 -7.71 6.78
CA PRO A 133 -12.82 -9.06 6.88
C PRO A 133 -12.20 -9.79 8.08
N ASP A 134 -12.64 -11.01 8.35
CA ASP A 134 -11.80 -11.91 9.13
C ASP A 134 -10.76 -12.51 8.17
N VAL A 135 -9.48 -12.43 8.54
CA VAL A 135 -8.39 -13.00 7.74
C VAL A 135 -7.98 -14.33 8.33
N GLU A 136 -7.88 -15.33 7.46
CA GLU A 136 -7.20 -16.58 7.77
C GLU A 136 -5.72 -16.38 7.45
N PHE A 137 -4.89 -16.38 8.49
CA PHE A 137 -3.45 -16.22 8.36
C PHE A 137 -2.77 -17.58 8.39
N PHE A 138 -1.69 -17.76 7.63
CA PHE A 138 -1.03 -19.06 7.47
C PHE A 138 -0.63 -19.71 8.81
N CYS A 139 -0.28 -18.90 9.82
CA CYS A 139 0.05 -19.41 11.16
C CYS A 139 -1.15 -20.04 11.91
N GLN A 140 -2.38 -19.91 11.39
CA GLN A 140 -3.59 -20.47 11.98
C GLN A 140 -3.97 -21.85 11.40
N TRP A 141 -3.20 -22.34 10.43
CA TRP A 141 -3.39 -23.67 9.84
C TRP A 141 -3.32 -24.75 10.90
N GLY A 142 -4.24 -25.73 10.79
CA GLY A 142 -4.29 -26.85 11.72
C GLY A 142 -3.45 -28.04 11.22
N GLU A 143 -3.36 -29.07 12.05
CA GLU A 143 -2.65 -30.33 11.75
C GLU A 143 -3.06 -30.94 10.39
N LEU A 144 -4.33 -30.79 9.99
CA LEU A 144 -4.81 -31.30 8.71
C LEU A 144 -4.22 -30.53 7.53
N ASP A 145 -4.15 -29.20 7.61
CA ASP A 145 -3.61 -28.35 6.54
C ASP A 145 -2.10 -28.57 6.41
N GLU A 146 -1.42 -28.75 7.55
CA GLU A 146 -0.02 -29.17 7.61
C GLU A 146 0.21 -30.52 6.91
N GLU A 147 -0.61 -31.53 7.21
CA GLU A 147 -0.53 -32.86 6.57
C GLU A 147 -0.77 -32.78 5.06
N LEU A 148 -1.76 -31.98 4.65
CA LEU A 148 -2.12 -31.80 3.24
C LEU A 148 -1.05 -31.05 2.44
N SER A 149 -0.21 -30.23 3.09
CA SER A 149 0.87 -29.50 2.41
C SER A 149 1.91 -30.43 1.79
N GLN A 150 2.15 -31.60 2.40
CA GLN A 150 3.17 -32.58 2.02
C GLN A 150 4.61 -32.01 1.85
N ASP A 151 4.86 -30.80 2.37
CA ASP A 151 6.14 -30.11 2.30
C ASP A 151 6.71 -29.93 3.72
N SER A 152 7.69 -30.76 4.07
CA SER A 152 8.26 -30.75 5.43
C SER A 152 9.05 -29.47 5.74
N ILE A 153 9.55 -28.75 4.73
CA ILE A 153 10.24 -27.48 4.93
C ILE A 153 9.22 -26.39 5.26
N LEU A 154 8.14 -26.35 4.49
CA LEU A 154 7.03 -25.44 4.75
C LEU A 154 6.42 -25.67 6.14
N VAL A 155 6.14 -26.93 6.51
CA VAL A 155 5.60 -27.28 7.82
C VAL A 155 6.56 -26.90 8.95
N SER A 156 7.86 -27.17 8.80
CA SER A 156 8.85 -26.76 9.81
C SER A 156 8.87 -25.24 10.00
N SER A 157 8.81 -24.49 8.90
CA SER A 157 8.79 -23.02 8.93
C SER A 157 7.50 -22.48 9.55
N LEU A 158 6.37 -23.14 9.28
CA LEU A 158 5.08 -22.82 9.88
C LEU A 158 5.11 -23.01 11.41
N VAL A 159 5.62 -24.14 11.89
CA VAL A 159 5.70 -24.43 13.33
C VAL A 159 6.62 -23.44 14.05
N GLU A 160 7.75 -23.08 13.44
CA GLU A 160 8.64 -22.06 13.96
C GLU A 160 7.93 -20.70 14.06
N TYR A 161 7.29 -20.27 12.97
CA TYR A 161 6.55 -19.02 12.91
C TYR A 161 5.36 -18.98 13.87
N GLN A 162 4.63 -20.08 14.05
CA GLN A 162 3.59 -20.21 15.08
C GLN A 162 4.14 -19.97 16.49
N GLY A 163 5.33 -20.49 16.79
CA GLY A 163 6.03 -20.25 18.05
C GLY A 163 6.43 -18.79 18.25
N GLU A 164 6.91 -18.13 17.20
CA GLU A 164 7.26 -16.71 17.21
C GLU A 164 6.02 -15.83 17.45
N ILE A 165 4.92 -16.11 16.74
CA ILE A 165 3.66 -15.38 16.90
C ILE A 165 3.05 -15.60 18.28
N GLU A 166 3.19 -16.80 18.87
CA GLU A 166 2.78 -17.04 20.27
C GLU A 166 3.56 -16.17 21.24
N ALA A 167 4.88 -16.10 21.07
CA ALA A 167 5.75 -15.29 21.91
C ALA A 167 5.44 -13.79 21.74
N ALA A 168 5.19 -13.34 20.52
CA ALA A 168 4.75 -11.97 20.23
C ALA A 168 3.41 -11.67 20.91
N TRP A 169 2.43 -12.57 20.81
CA TRP A 169 1.14 -12.40 21.48
C TRP A 169 1.27 -12.27 23.00
N GLU A 170 2.08 -13.10 23.67
CA GLU A 170 2.19 -13.02 25.13
C GLU A 170 2.82 -11.69 25.58
N LYS A 171 3.81 -11.16 24.86
CA LYS A 171 4.34 -9.81 25.10
C LYS A 171 3.29 -8.73 24.83
N PHE A 172 2.61 -8.81 23.69
CA PHE A 172 1.60 -7.83 23.28
C PHE A 172 0.42 -7.79 24.27
N LYS A 173 -0.02 -8.96 24.75
CA LYS A 173 -1.03 -9.11 25.78
C LYS A 173 -0.61 -8.46 27.09
N GLU A 174 0.66 -8.57 27.49
CA GLU A 174 1.18 -7.86 28.66
C GLU A 174 1.03 -6.35 28.49
N VAL A 175 1.39 -5.80 27.32
CA VAL A 175 1.18 -4.37 27.00
C VAL A 175 -0.29 -3.97 27.21
N LEU A 176 -1.23 -4.73 26.63
CA LEU A 176 -2.67 -4.43 26.76
C LEU A 176 -3.16 -4.53 28.21
N MET A 177 -2.66 -5.51 28.97
CA MET A 177 -3.04 -5.72 30.38
C MET A 177 -2.54 -4.61 31.30
N GLN A 178 -1.31 -4.13 31.09
CA GLN A 178 -0.73 -3.07 31.91
C GLN A 178 -1.36 -1.70 31.61
N ASN A 179 -1.94 -1.53 30.42
CA ASN A 179 -2.62 -0.31 29.98
C ASN A 179 -4.15 -0.48 29.96
N SER A 180 -4.70 -1.12 30.99
CA SER A 180 -6.11 -1.50 31.08
C SER A 180 -7.11 -0.33 31.12
N GLU A 181 -6.64 0.87 31.45
CA GLU A 181 -7.39 2.13 31.36
C GLU A 181 -7.65 2.57 29.91
N VAL A 182 -6.80 2.13 28.98
CA VAL A 182 -6.96 2.32 27.54
C VAL A 182 -7.66 1.10 26.93
N PHE A 183 -7.18 -0.10 27.26
CA PHE A 183 -7.64 -1.36 26.66
C PHE A 183 -8.52 -2.15 27.61
N ALA A 184 -9.84 -2.04 27.43
CA ALA A 184 -10.79 -2.86 28.17
C ALA A 184 -10.54 -4.35 27.96
N ALA A 185 -10.87 -5.18 28.96
CA ALA A 185 -10.63 -6.62 28.96
C ALA A 185 -11.16 -7.37 27.71
N LYS A 186 -12.19 -6.83 27.03
CA LYS A 186 -12.71 -7.42 25.79
C LYS A 186 -11.70 -7.40 24.64
N PHE A 187 -10.73 -6.48 24.63
CA PHE A 187 -9.71 -6.33 23.59
C PHE A 187 -8.44 -7.14 23.87
N ILE A 188 -8.30 -7.69 25.08
CA ILE A 188 -7.21 -8.60 25.45
C ILE A 188 -7.61 -10.01 24.99
N ASP A 189 -7.67 -10.18 23.67
CA ASP A 189 -8.19 -11.39 23.02
C ASP A 189 -7.24 -11.82 21.90
N LYS A 190 -6.78 -13.07 21.98
CA LYS A 190 -5.78 -13.62 21.05
C LYS A 190 -6.32 -13.73 19.63
N ASP A 191 -7.59 -14.11 19.47
CA ASP A 191 -8.20 -14.25 18.15
C ASP A 191 -8.31 -12.88 17.47
N LEU A 192 -8.62 -11.83 18.25
CA LEU A 192 -8.56 -10.45 17.77
C LEU A 192 -7.14 -10.08 17.32
N PHE A 193 -6.14 -10.29 18.18
CA PHE A 193 -4.75 -9.96 17.86
C PHE A 193 -4.30 -10.65 16.57
N LEU A 194 -4.50 -11.96 16.44
CA LEU A 194 -4.11 -12.71 15.25
C LEU A 194 -4.83 -12.22 13.98
N ASN A 195 -6.12 -11.87 14.09
CA ASN A 195 -6.86 -11.33 12.96
C ASN A 195 -6.32 -9.97 12.55
N ILE A 196 -6.12 -9.03 13.49
CA ILE A 196 -5.55 -7.71 13.19
C ILE A 196 -4.13 -7.81 12.68
N TYR A 197 -3.30 -8.66 13.28
CA TYR A 197 -1.94 -8.90 12.85
C TYR A 197 -1.91 -9.42 11.41
N GLY A 198 -2.75 -10.42 11.10
CA GLY A 198 -2.92 -10.94 9.75
C GLY A 198 -3.40 -9.89 8.75
N GLN A 199 -4.32 -8.99 9.16
CA GLN A 199 -4.71 -7.83 8.35
C GLN A 199 -3.51 -6.94 8.04
N VAL A 200 -2.71 -6.59 9.04
CA VAL A 200 -1.54 -5.74 8.85
C VAL A 200 -0.53 -6.41 7.92
N CYS A 201 -0.16 -7.67 8.18
CA CYS A 201 0.80 -8.41 7.35
C CYS A 201 0.37 -8.52 5.88
N THR A 202 -0.94 -8.59 5.61
CA THR A 202 -1.45 -8.80 4.26
C THR A 202 -1.82 -7.51 3.53
N ARG A 203 -1.92 -6.37 4.22
CA ARG A 203 -2.48 -5.13 3.66
C ARG A 203 -1.65 -3.87 3.93
N CYS A 204 -0.58 -3.93 4.72
CA CYS A 204 0.24 -2.75 4.96
C CYS A 204 1.11 -2.41 3.74
N PHE A 205 1.42 -1.12 3.60
CA PHE A 205 2.30 -0.55 2.59
C PHE A 205 3.47 0.11 3.30
N GLY A 206 4.69 -0.04 2.78
CA GLY A 206 5.89 0.61 3.35
C GLY A 206 6.80 1.24 2.29
N PHE A 207 7.00 0.56 1.16
CA PHE A 207 7.86 1.07 0.10
C PHE A 207 7.31 2.35 -0.54
N GLY A 208 8.13 3.40 -0.61
CA GLY A 208 7.75 4.70 -1.16
C GLY A 208 6.93 5.59 -0.20
N LEU A 209 6.72 5.17 1.04
CA LEU A 209 5.99 5.89 2.08
C LEU A 209 6.92 6.30 3.22
N ASP A 210 6.47 7.22 4.08
CA ASP A 210 7.30 7.71 5.19
C ASP A 210 7.40 6.76 6.38
N SER A 211 6.50 5.78 6.46
CA SER A 211 6.52 4.66 7.40
C SER A 211 5.50 3.60 6.97
N THR A 212 5.64 2.37 7.46
CA THR A 212 4.66 1.31 7.19
C THR A 212 3.26 1.71 7.67
N CYS A 213 2.24 1.50 6.83
CA CYS A 213 0.89 1.99 7.08
C CYS A 213 -0.21 1.16 6.42
N MET A 214 -1.42 1.28 6.97
CA MET A 214 -2.65 0.84 6.33
C MET A 214 -3.21 2.00 5.51
N ILE A 215 -3.52 1.75 4.23
CA ILE A 215 -4.07 2.76 3.31
C ILE A 215 -5.50 2.37 2.96
N PRO A 216 -6.51 3.00 3.58
CA PRO A 216 -7.90 2.72 3.25
C PRO A 216 -8.18 2.89 1.76
N MET A 217 -9.00 1.99 1.20
CA MET A 217 -9.35 1.87 -0.23
C MET A 217 -8.25 1.24 -1.09
N ALA A 218 -6.99 1.65 -0.92
CA ALA A 218 -5.88 1.06 -1.69
C ALA A 218 -5.67 -0.42 -1.33
N ASP A 219 -5.83 -0.75 -0.05
CA ASP A 219 -5.74 -2.13 0.45
C ASP A 219 -6.89 -3.06 0.01
N ASN A 220 -7.86 -2.56 -0.76
CA ASN A 220 -8.94 -3.36 -1.35
C ASN A 220 -8.64 -3.78 -2.80
N LEU A 221 -7.51 -3.36 -3.36
CA LEU A 221 -7.00 -3.86 -4.64
C LEU A 221 -6.42 -5.26 -4.43
N ASN A 222 -6.86 -6.22 -5.24
CA ASN A 222 -6.32 -7.57 -5.23
C ASN A 222 -4.98 -7.62 -5.98
N HIS A 223 -4.12 -8.54 -5.57
CA HIS A 223 -2.82 -8.74 -6.21
C HIS A 223 -2.97 -9.29 -7.64
N SER A 224 -2.14 -8.79 -8.56
CA SER A 224 -1.97 -9.30 -9.92
C SER A 224 -0.51 -9.68 -10.13
N SER A 225 -0.21 -10.50 -11.14
CA SER A 225 1.19 -10.81 -11.50
C SER A 225 1.94 -9.64 -12.16
N ILE A 226 1.38 -8.43 -12.11
CA ILE A 226 1.91 -7.20 -12.71
C ILE A 226 2.17 -6.24 -11.55
N ASP A 227 3.33 -5.60 -11.57
CA ASP A 227 3.72 -4.64 -10.55
C ASP A 227 2.76 -3.46 -10.49
N VAL A 228 2.36 -3.11 -9.26
CA VAL A 228 1.64 -1.87 -8.95
C VAL A 228 2.62 -0.96 -8.26
N THR A 229 2.79 0.26 -8.78
CA THR A 229 3.58 1.30 -8.14
C THR A 229 2.69 2.14 -7.24
N ASN A 230 3.17 2.40 -6.03
CA ASN A 230 2.55 3.34 -5.10
C ASN A 230 3.51 4.50 -4.91
N GLU A 231 3.01 5.74 -5.00
CA GLU A 231 3.83 6.94 -4.90
C GLU A 231 3.17 7.98 -3.99
N MET A 232 4.00 8.68 -3.21
CA MET A 232 3.55 9.89 -2.51
C MET A 232 3.69 11.09 -3.44
N ILE A 233 2.57 11.74 -3.71
CA ILE A 233 2.53 13.00 -4.45
C ILE A 233 2.29 14.16 -3.50
N ASN A 234 3.08 15.22 -3.65
CA ASN A 234 2.80 16.53 -3.07
C ASN A 234 2.32 17.46 -4.20
N LEU A 235 1.05 17.85 -4.16
CA LEU A 235 0.43 18.61 -5.24
C LEU A 235 1.06 19.98 -5.52
N SER A 236 1.74 20.58 -4.53
CA SER A 236 2.42 21.87 -4.71
C SER A 236 3.80 21.64 -5.32
N LEU A 237 4.59 20.76 -4.70
CA LEU A 237 5.94 20.45 -5.17
C LEU A 237 5.93 19.76 -6.54
N HIS A 238 4.88 19.00 -6.86
CA HIS A 238 4.75 18.39 -8.17
C HIS A 238 4.55 19.40 -9.29
N LYS A 239 4.00 20.59 -8.99
CA LYS A 239 3.92 21.68 -9.98
C LYS A 239 5.27 22.35 -10.20
N GLU A 240 5.97 22.58 -9.11
CA GLU A 240 7.27 23.25 -9.03
C GLU A 240 8.42 22.26 -9.21
N GLY A 241 8.14 21.04 -9.69
CA GLY A 241 9.11 19.94 -9.69
C GLY A 241 10.38 20.30 -10.43
N GLU A 242 10.27 20.89 -11.63
CA GLU A 242 11.42 21.33 -12.43
C GLU A 242 12.31 22.35 -11.69
N ASP A 243 11.73 23.16 -10.81
CA ASP A 243 12.45 24.15 -9.99
C ASP A 243 13.02 23.54 -8.69
N ASN A 244 12.68 22.28 -8.38
CA ASN A 244 13.06 21.60 -7.14
C ASN A 244 13.72 20.23 -7.43
N PRO A 245 15.06 20.19 -7.55
CA PRO A 245 15.78 18.96 -7.89
C PRO A 245 15.55 17.82 -6.86
N ASP A 246 15.35 18.15 -5.58
CA ASP A 246 15.07 17.13 -4.54
C ASP A 246 13.71 16.45 -4.74
N TYR A 247 12.74 17.18 -5.29
CA TYR A 247 11.42 16.64 -5.61
C TYR A 247 11.40 15.98 -6.99
N TYR A 248 12.19 16.46 -7.95
CA TYR A 248 12.26 15.99 -9.32
C TYR A 248 12.95 14.63 -9.47
N ARG A 249 12.22 13.55 -9.18
CA ARG A 249 12.63 12.18 -9.54
C ARG A 249 11.82 11.71 -10.73
N ILE A 250 12.47 11.14 -11.75
CA ILE A 250 11.84 10.69 -13.00
C ILE A 250 10.62 9.82 -12.67
N CYS A 251 10.75 8.91 -11.70
CA CYS A 251 9.65 8.05 -11.26
C CYS A 251 8.38 8.82 -10.85
N LYS A 252 8.51 10.00 -10.24
CA LYS A 252 7.36 10.83 -9.85
C LYS A 252 6.68 11.53 -11.02
N PHE A 253 7.36 11.63 -12.16
CA PHE A 253 6.91 12.38 -13.34
C PHE A 253 6.66 11.47 -14.54
N VAL A 254 6.57 10.15 -14.37
CA VAL A 254 6.23 9.21 -15.46
C VAL A 254 4.77 8.79 -15.48
N ASN A 255 3.98 9.06 -14.43
CA ASN A 255 2.56 8.71 -14.38
C ASN A 255 1.64 9.90 -14.69
N ASP A 256 0.48 9.65 -15.27
CA ASP A 256 -0.56 10.66 -15.49
C ASP A 256 -1.40 10.84 -14.21
N TYR A 257 -1.17 11.96 -13.55
CA TYR A 257 -1.84 12.43 -12.34
C TYR A 257 -3.02 13.38 -12.64
N SER A 258 -3.39 13.60 -13.92
CA SER A 258 -4.41 14.59 -14.29
C SER A 258 -5.72 14.46 -13.50
N ALA A 259 -6.14 13.23 -13.20
CA ALA A 259 -7.38 12.96 -12.47
C ALA A 259 -7.45 13.61 -11.08
N VAL A 260 -6.34 13.63 -10.32
CA VAL A 260 -6.34 14.29 -8.99
C VAL A 260 -6.36 15.80 -9.10
N PHE A 261 -5.71 16.37 -10.12
CA PHE A 261 -5.74 17.81 -10.35
C PHE A 261 -7.12 18.27 -10.85
N ASP A 262 -7.75 17.50 -11.74
CA ASP A 262 -9.11 17.78 -12.22
C ASP A 262 -10.12 17.78 -11.07
N ALA A 263 -10.04 16.77 -10.19
CA ALA A 263 -10.92 16.66 -9.04
C ALA A 263 -10.78 17.81 -8.03
N LEU A 264 -9.61 18.44 -7.96
CA LEU A 264 -9.32 19.57 -7.07
C LEU A 264 -9.58 20.94 -7.70
N GLY A 265 -10.14 20.98 -8.90
CA GLY A 265 -10.62 22.21 -9.54
C GLY A 265 -9.53 23.02 -10.24
N PHE A 266 -8.40 22.41 -10.59
CA PHE A 266 -7.35 23.10 -11.35
C PHE A 266 -7.81 23.39 -12.78
N THR A 267 -7.72 24.65 -13.19
CA THR A 267 -8.22 25.16 -14.47
C THR A 267 -7.40 24.64 -15.65
N GLN A 268 -8.02 24.58 -16.83
CA GLN A 268 -7.31 24.23 -18.06
C GLN A 268 -6.16 25.20 -18.37
N GLU A 269 -6.31 26.47 -18.04
CA GLU A 269 -5.26 27.49 -18.21
C GLU A 269 -4.06 27.24 -17.29
N GLU A 270 -4.29 26.87 -16.02
CA GLU A 270 -3.22 26.46 -15.11
C GLU A 270 -2.48 25.20 -15.62
N ARG A 271 -3.22 24.26 -16.22
CA ARG A 271 -2.68 23.04 -16.83
C ARG A 271 -1.83 23.31 -18.08
N GLU A 272 -2.25 24.26 -18.91
CA GLU A 272 -1.56 24.61 -20.15
C GLU A 272 -0.33 25.49 -19.90
N ARG A 273 -0.36 26.33 -18.85
CA ARG A 273 0.76 27.20 -18.46
C ARG A 273 1.89 26.46 -17.75
N GLN A 274 1.57 25.38 -17.03
CA GLN A 274 2.52 24.50 -16.33
C GLN A 274 2.80 23.21 -17.12
N ALA A 275 2.86 23.34 -18.45
CA ALA A 275 2.97 22.23 -19.38
C ALA A 275 3.91 21.13 -18.83
N LEU A 276 3.39 19.90 -18.74
CA LEU A 276 4.12 18.62 -18.59
C LEU A 276 4.25 18.00 -17.19
N ASN A 277 4.09 18.72 -16.08
CA ASN A 277 4.50 18.13 -14.79
C ASN A 277 3.54 17.12 -14.15
N PHE A 278 2.27 17.03 -14.57
CA PHE A 278 1.32 16.04 -14.04
C PHE A 278 0.79 15.05 -15.08
N LYS A 279 1.10 15.23 -16.37
CA LYS A 279 0.90 14.20 -17.39
C LYS A 279 2.24 13.54 -17.57
N GLY A 280 2.40 12.37 -16.95
CA GLY A 280 3.67 11.67 -16.93
C GLY A 280 4.41 11.72 -18.28
N ARG A 281 5.72 11.89 -18.23
CA ARG A 281 6.64 11.79 -19.36
C ARG A 281 6.70 10.33 -19.82
N PHE A 282 5.59 9.86 -20.38
CA PHE A 282 5.55 8.59 -21.07
C PHE A 282 6.14 8.80 -22.45
N ASN A 283 7.39 8.37 -22.63
CA ASN A 283 7.96 8.26 -23.95
C ASN A 283 7.29 7.11 -24.69
N ARG A 284 6.09 7.38 -25.22
CA ARG A 284 5.23 6.41 -25.92
C ARG A 284 5.98 5.69 -27.03
N LYS A 285 6.90 6.41 -27.70
CA LYS A 285 7.75 5.82 -28.74
C LYS A 285 8.68 4.76 -28.16
N ILE A 286 9.37 5.03 -27.05
CA ILE A 286 10.22 4.03 -26.37
C ILE A 286 9.41 2.81 -25.94
N PHE A 287 8.23 3.01 -25.36
CA PHE A 287 7.35 1.90 -25.01
C PHE A 287 6.92 1.09 -26.22
N GLU A 288 6.46 1.73 -27.29
CA GLU A 288 6.06 1.07 -28.54
C GLU A 288 7.25 0.30 -29.14
N PHE A 289 8.46 0.89 -29.16
CA PHE A 289 9.68 0.23 -29.60
C PHE A 289 10.05 -0.98 -28.73
N ASN A 290 9.87 -0.88 -27.41
CA ASN A 290 10.07 -2.02 -26.50
C ASN A 290 8.99 -3.09 -26.67
N GLN A 291 7.75 -2.76 -27.01
CA GLN A 291 6.74 -3.78 -27.32
C GLN A 291 7.11 -4.56 -28.60
N GLU A 292 7.71 -3.89 -29.59
CA GLU A 292 8.20 -4.53 -30.81
C GLU A 292 9.38 -5.49 -30.57
N SER A 293 10.24 -5.23 -29.58
CA SER A 293 11.42 -6.08 -29.31
C SER A 293 11.26 -7.04 -28.12
N LEU A 294 10.68 -6.56 -27.02
CA LEU A 294 10.51 -7.24 -25.74
C LEU A 294 9.11 -7.81 -25.51
N GLY A 295 8.13 -7.51 -26.37
CA GLY A 295 6.80 -8.15 -26.29
C GLY A 295 6.94 -9.67 -26.27
N VAL A 296 6.12 -10.37 -25.48
CA VAL A 296 6.30 -11.82 -25.17
C VAL A 296 6.54 -12.68 -26.42
N GLN A 297 5.81 -12.41 -27.51
CA GLN A 297 5.97 -13.13 -28.77
C GLN A 297 7.32 -12.83 -29.46
N ASN A 298 7.75 -11.56 -29.43
CA ASN A 298 9.00 -11.09 -30.03
C ASN A 298 10.22 -11.49 -29.20
N LEU A 299 10.14 -11.40 -27.87
CA LEU A 299 11.16 -11.91 -26.96
C LEU A 299 11.37 -13.42 -27.18
N ARG A 300 10.27 -14.18 -27.25
CA ARG A 300 10.31 -15.61 -27.56
C ARG A 300 10.93 -15.88 -28.93
N ALA A 301 10.57 -15.09 -29.96
CA ALA A 301 11.15 -15.22 -31.29
C ALA A 301 12.66 -14.91 -31.30
N ASN A 302 13.09 -13.86 -30.61
CA ASN A 302 14.51 -13.50 -30.52
C ASN A 302 15.32 -14.56 -29.76
N VAL A 303 14.85 -15.02 -28.60
CA VAL A 303 15.60 -15.96 -27.76
C VAL A 303 15.53 -17.39 -28.32
N LEU A 304 14.34 -17.90 -28.65
CA LEU A 304 14.18 -19.31 -29.02
C LEU A 304 14.44 -19.59 -30.50
N LEU A 305 14.01 -18.69 -31.40
CA LEU A 305 14.09 -18.94 -32.85
C LEU A 305 15.36 -18.36 -33.46
N LYS A 306 15.80 -17.20 -32.99
CA LYS A 306 17.03 -16.54 -33.46
C LYS A 306 18.25 -16.86 -32.60
N HIS A 307 18.09 -17.67 -31.54
CA HIS A 307 19.15 -18.07 -30.62
C HIS A 307 19.93 -16.91 -30.02
N LYS A 308 19.29 -15.74 -29.87
CA LYS A 308 19.90 -14.61 -29.19
C LYS A 308 19.93 -14.86 -27.69
N HIS A 309 21.02 -14.47 -27.05
CA HIS A 309 21.04 -14.31 -25.61
C HIS A 309 20.07 -13.18 -25.22
N ILE A 310 19.45 -13.25 -24.03
CA ILE A 310 18.46 -12.25 -23.61
C ILE A 310 19.04 -10.82 -23.60
N TRP A 311 20.33 -10.70 -23.27
CA TRP A 311 21.08 -9.45 -23.29
C TRP A 311 21.34 -8.89 -24.69
N GLU A 312 21.19 -9.68 -25.76
CA GLU A 312 21.37 -9.27 -27.17
C GLU A 312 20.04 -8.82 -27.83
N VAL A 313 18.94 -8.85 -27.07
CA VAL A 313 17.63 -8.37 -27.52
C VAL A 313 17.63 -6.86 -27.41
N PRO A 314 17.41 -6.12 -28.52
CA PRO A 314 17.38 -4.66 -28.49
C PRO A 314 16.32 -4.19 -27.50
N HIS A 315 16.71 -3.28 -26.63
CA HIS A 315 15.80 -2.58 -25.77
C HIS A 315 16.12 -1.09 -25.86
N TYR A 316 15.09 -0.29 -25.65
CA TYR A 316 15.14 1.14 -25.75
C TYR A 316 14.88 1.65 -24.35
N PHE A 317 15.77 2.50 -23.85
CA PHE A 317 15.56 3.19 -22.61
C PHE A 317 15.73 4.67 -22.85
N ASP A 318 15.06 5.44 -22.01
CA ASP A 318 15.25 6.88 -22.02
C ASP A 318 16.61 7.18 -21.41
N THR A 319 17.36 8.13 -21.98
CA THR A 319 18.73 8.45 -21.52
C THR A 319 18.78 9.42 -20.35
N PHE A 320 17.66 9.62 -19.67
CA PHE A 320 17.66 10.41 -18.45
C PHE A 320 18.36 9.61 -17.36
N GLU A 321 19.58 10.01 -17.04
CA GLU A 321 20.27 9.54 -15.84
C GLU A 321 19.54 10.11 -14.62
N GLU A 322 18.89 9.24 -13.86
CA GLU A 322 18.38 9.57 -12.53
C GLU A 322 19.57 9.57 -11.58
N ASP A 323 20.22 10.72 -11.41
CA ASP A 323 21.29 10.86 -10.44
C ASP A 323 20.70 10.93 -9.02
N ASN A 324 20.43 9.75 -8.44
CA ASN A 324 19.92 9.62 -7.09
C ASN A 324 21.03 9.58 -6.02
N ASP A 325 22.31 9.62 -6.43
CA ASP A 325 23.45 9.37 -5.55
C ASP A 325 24.46 10.54 -5.46
N SER A 326 24.36 11.60 -6.28
CA SER A 326 25.18 12.80 -6.10
C SER A 326 24.63 13.70 -4.99
N SER A 327 25.18 13.53 -3.80
CA SER A 327 25.06 14.51 -2.70
C SER A 327 26.02 15.70 -2.87
N GLU A 328 26.61 15.88 -4.04
CA GLU A 328 27.59 16.93 -4.32
C GLU A 328 26.92 18.08 -5.07
N GLU A 329 26.76 19.20 -4.38
CA GLU A 329 26.40 20.51 -4.93
C GLU A 329 27.45 20.96 -5.95
N GLU A 330 27.43 20.43 -7.17
CA GLU A 330 28.16 21.01 -8.29
C GLU A 330 27.20 21.81 -9.18
N ASP A 331 27.26 23.13 -8.97
CA ASP A 331 26.76 24.19 -9.85
C ASP A 331 27.18 23.90 -11.31
N SER A 332 26.28 23.32 -12.11
CA SER A 332 26.47 23.21 -13.57
C SER A 332 25.30 23.86 -14.30
N SER A 333 25.54 25.09 -14.75
CA SER A 333 24.63 25.92 -15.53
C SER A 333 24.70 25.59 -17.03
N GLU A 334 24.46 24.34 -17.40
CA GLU A 334 24.27 23.96 -18.81
C GLU A 334 22.94 23.22 -18.95
N GLU A 335 21.85 23.99 -19.05
CA GLU A 335 20.60 23.55 -19.68
C GLU A 335 20.90 23.23 -21.15
N GLU A 336 21.45 22.05 -21.43
CA GLU A 336 21.33 21.45 -22.75
C GLU A 336 19.85 21.10 -22.97
N GLU A 337 19.29 21.61 -24.08
CA GLU A 337 18.00 21.15 -24.61
C GLU A 337 18.00 19.63 -24.63
N ALA A 338 17.25 19.02 -23.70
CA ALA A 338 16.98 17.59 -23.65
C ALA A 338 16.10 17.22 -24.86
N ASP A 339 16.70 17.22 -26.04
CA ASP A 339 16.18 16.52 -27.20
C ASP A 339 16.07 15.04 -26.82
N ASP A 340 14.88 14.45 -26.99
CA ASP A 340 14.53 13.03 -26.82
C ASP A 340 15.51 12.08 -27.55
N LYS A 341 16.73 11.91 -27.04
CA LYS A 341 17.73 11.00 -27.60
C LYS A 341 17.42 9.59 -27.11
N ILE A 342 16.65 8.87 -27.92
CA ILE A 342 16.46 7.43 -27.79
C ILE A 342 17.80 6.75 -28.07
N VAL A 343 18.44 6.18 -27.05
CA VAL A 343 19.61 5.34 -27.24
C VAL A 343 19.17 3.91 -27.50
N ILE A 344 19.75 3.32 -28.54
CA ILE A 344 19.57 1.92 -28.89
C ILE A 344 20.80 1.18 -28.37
N GLU A 345 20.66 0.46 -27.27
CA GLU A 345 21.68 -0.52 -26.90
C GLU A 345 21.45 -1.79 -27.71
N ASN A 346 22.34 -1.98 -28.69
CA ASN A 346 22.54 -3.29 -29.27
C ASN A 346 23.41 -4.08 -28.29
N GLY A 347 22.82 -5.06 -27.62
CA GLY A 347 23.54 -5.91 -26.67
C GLY A 347 24.83 -6.46 -27.29
N GLN A 348 25.91 -6.40 -26.50
CA GLN A 348 27.27 -6.78 -26.87
C GLN A 348 27.39 -8.26 -27.25
#